data_AF-A0A2P2MQS6-F1
#
_entry.id   AF-A0A2P2MQS6-F1
#
_cell.length_a   1.000
_cell.length_b   1.000
_cell.length_c   1.000
_cell.angle_alpha   90.00
_cell.angle_beta   90.00
_cell.angle_gamma   90.00
#
_symmetry.space_group_name_H-M   'P 1'
#
loop_
_entity.id
_entity.type
_entity.pdbx_description
1 polymer ?
#
loop_
_entity_poly.entity_id
_entity_poly.type
_entity_poly.pdbx_seq_one_letter_code
_entity_poly.pdbx_strand_id
1 'polypeptide(L)' 'MLSLLHHPNLVNLIGYCADGDQRLLVYEFMPLGSLEDHLHG' A
#
# COMPACT_ATOMS: atom_id res chain seq x y z
N MET A 1 -11.85 -8.42 2.36
CA MET A 1 -10.66 -8.03 3.15
C MET A 1 -9.52 -7.78 2.16
N LEU A 2 -9.05 -6.53 2.08
CA LEU A 2 -7.95 -6.15 1.16
C LEU A 2 -6.64 -6.90 1.48
N SER A 3 -6.47 -7.34 2.73
CA SER A 3 -5.32 -8.13 3.20
C SER A 3 -5.25 -9.56 2.62
N LEU A 4 -6.27 -10.04 1.91
CA LEU A 4 -6.27 -11.37 1.28
C LEU A 4 -5.91 -11.31 -0.20
N LEU A 5 -5.69 -10.12 -0.76
CA LEU A 5 -5.51 -9.91 -2.19
C LEU A 5 -4.01 -9.85 -2.50
N HIS A 6 -3.44 -10.99 -2.86
CA HIS A 6 -2.05 -11.11 -3.30
C HIS A 6 -2.00 -11.22 -4.82
N HIS A 7 -1.43 -10.20 -5.48
CA HIS A 7 -1.25 -10.17 -6.93
C HIS A 7 0.07 -9.46 -7.26
N PRO A 8 0.86 -9.92 -8.25
CA PRO A 8 2.18 -9.35 -8.55
C PRO A 8 2.18 -7.86 -8.92
N ASN A 9 1.06 -7.36 -9.46
CA ASN A 9 0.90 -5.94 -9.84
C ASN A 9 0.14 -5.09 -8.81
N LEU A 10 -0.11 -5.64 -7.61
CA LEU A 10 -0.76 -4.92 -6.52
C LEU A 10 0.17 -4.88 -5.32
N VAL A 11 0.28 -3.71 -4.67
CA VAL A 11 1.07 -3.58 -3.46
C VAL A 11 0.53 -4.51 -2.38
N ASN A 12 1.45 -5.24 -1.73
CA ASN A 12 1.06 -6.20 -0.71
C ASN A 12 0.68 -5.47 0.60
N LEU A 13 -0.57 -5.65 1.03
CA LEU A 13 -1.06 -5.13 2.31
C LEU A 13 -0.71 -6.10 3.43
N ILE A 14 0.24 -5.72 4.27
CA ILE A 14 0.72 -6.52 5.41
C ILE A 14 -0.27 -6.45 6.58
N GLY A 15 -0.87 -5.29 6.80
CA GLY A 15 -1.81 -5.09 7.90
C GLY A 15 -2.45 -3.71 7.89
N TYR A 16 -3.35 -3.48 8.85
CA TYR A 16 -3.98 -2.19 9.05
C TYR A 16 -4.34 -1.99 10.53
N CYS A 17 -4.45 -0.73 10.94
CA CYS A 17 -5.07 -0.35 12.20
C CYS A 17 -6.33 0.45 11.88
N ALA A 18 -7.45 0.04 12.47
CA ALA A 18 -8.73 0.74 12.37
C ALA A 18 -9.33 0.98 13.77
N ASP A 19 -8.47 1.16 14.77
CA ASP A 19 -8.92 1.39 16.15
C ASP A 19 -9.30 2.85 16.37
N GLY A 20 -10.48 3.08 16.96
CA GLY A 20 -11.08 4.41 17.12
C GLY A 20 -11.06 5.23 15.83
N ASP A 21 -10.42 6.40 15.91
CA ASP A 21 -10.22 7.33 14.79
C ASP A 21 -8.91 7.10 14.02
N GLN A 22 -8.08 6.14 14.45
CA GLN A 22 -6.85 5.81 13.73
C GLN A 22 -7.18 4.92 12.53
N ARG A 23 -6.67 5.33 11.36
CA ARG A 23 -6.77 4.58 10.11
C ARG A 23 -5.38 4.52 9.50
N LEU A 24 -4.68 3.41 9.74
CA LEU A 24 -3.32 3.18 9.27
C LEU A 24 -3.31 1.98 8.34
N LEU A 25 -2.52 2.06 7.26
CA LEU A 25 -2.24 0.94 6.36
C LEU A 25 -0.76 0.63 6.42
N VAL A 26 -0.44 -0.65 6.57
CA VAL A 26 0.93 -1.15 6.57
C VAL A 26 1.09 -2.01 5.32
N TYR A 27 1.93 -1.57 4.40
CA TYR A 27 2.16 -2.23 3.12
C TYR A 27 3.65 -2.21 2.77
N GLU A 28 4.04 -2.99 1.76
CA GLU A 28 5.43 -3.10 1.33
C GLU A 28 5.98 -1.75 0.84
N PHE A 29 7.19 -1.41 1.28
CA PHE A 29 7.82 -0.15 0.91
C PHE A 29 8.20 -0.15 -0.57
N MET A 30 7.80 0.89 -1.29
CA MET A 30 8.11 1.10 -2.71
C MET A 30 9.23 2.14 -2.85
N PRO A 31 10.51 1.72 -2.93
CA PRO A 31 11.65 2.64 -2.88
C PRO A 31 11.74 3.60 -4.06
N LEU A 32 11.07 3.28 -5.17
CA LEU A 32 11.11 4.09 -6.39
C LEU A 32 10.08 5.22 -6.38
N GLY A 33 9.16 5.27 -5.43
CA GLY A 33 8.09 6.29 -5.44
C GLY A 33 6.93 5.92 -6.36
N SER A 34 6.12 6.92 -6.75
CA SER A 34 4.89 6.69 -7.51
C SER A 34 5.15 6.58 -9.01
N LEU A 35 4.27 5.92 -9.75
CA LEU A 35 4.37 5.88 -11.21
C LEU A 35 4.24 7.29 -11.83
N GLU A 36 3.44 8.18 -11.22
CA GLU A 36 3.30 9.57 -11.65
C GLU A 36 4.66 10.28 -11.66
N ASP A 37 5.44 10.14 -10.58
CA ASP A 37 6.78 10.74 -10.47
C ASP A 37 7.72 10.27 -11.60
N HIS A 38 7.58 9.00 -12.03
CA HIS A 38 8.41 8.46 -13.10
C HIS A 38 7.97 8.89 -14.50
N LEU A 39 6.68 9.16 -14.69
CA LEU A 39 6.11 9.49 -16.00
C LEU A 39 6.07 11.00 -16.26
N HIS A 40 6.00 11.81 -15.22
CA HIS A 40 5.76 13.25 -15.30
C HIS A 40 6.78 14.12 -14.54
N GLY A 41 7.87 13.51 -14.04
CA GLY A 41 8.96 14.19 -13.34
C GLY A 41 9.63 15.33 -14.13
#